data_AF-A0A067MUD8-F1
#
_entry.id   AF-A0A067MUD8-F1
#
_cell.length_a   1.000
_cell.length_b   1.000
_cell.length_c   1.000
_cell.angle_alpha   90.00
_cell.angle_beta   90.00
_cell.angle_gamma   90.00
#
_symmetry.space_group_name_H-M   'P 1'
#
loop_
_entity.id
_entity.type
_entity.pdbx_description
1 polymer ?
#
loop_
_entity_poly.entity_id
_entity_poly.type
_entity_poly.pdbx_seq_one_letter_code
_entity_poly.pdbx_strand_id
1 'polypeptide(L)'
;MDANAANAIPPELAEKLNDPVRTANRERFELELEFVQSLANPFYLQSLAQQNVLADPAFIRYLEYLMYWKEREYARFIVYPHALHHLDLLQNQEFRDALKVGDTAPWLHQKQFDHWRTWRTGPSTKVGENGSGVGNGNGNGISNGDATES
;
A
#
# COMPACT_ATOMS: atom_id res chain seq x y z
N MET A 1 -41.18 -25.58 -33.12
CA MET A 1 -39.87 -26.09 -32.63
C MET A 1 -39.32 -24.96 -31.80
N ASP A 2 -39.80 -24.83 -30.55
CA ASP A 2 -39.72 -23.55 -29.83
C ASP A 2 -38.61 -23.68 -28.79
N ALA A 3 -37.38 -23.66 -29.30
CA ALA A 3 -36.17 -23.73 -28.50
C ALA A 3 -35.80 -22.33 -27.98
N ASN A 4 -36.48 -21.83 -26.95
CA ASN A 4 -35.93 -20.74 -26.12
C ASN A 4 -36.48 -20.64 -24.68
N ALA A 5 -36.96 -21.75 -24.10
CA ALA A 5 -37.42 -21.78 -22.71
C ALA A 5 -36.33 -22.24 -21.70
N ALA A 6 -35.22 -22.79 -22.18
CA ALA A 6 -34.23 -23.47 -21.34
C ALA A 6 -33.21 -22.53 -20.65
N ASN A 7 -33.27 -21.22 -20.91
CA ASN A 7 -32.35 -20.24 -20.32
C ASN A 7 -33.06 -19.10 -19.56
N ALA A 8 -34.37 -19.24 -19.31
CA ALA A 8 -35.09 -18.31 -18.46
C ALA A 8 -34.72 -18.58 -17.01
N ILE A 9 -34.00 -17.64 -16.38
CA ILE A 9 -33.70 -17.66 -14.95
C ILE A 9 -35.03 -17.85 -14.20
N PRO A 10 -35.12 -18.81 -13.25
CA PRO A 10 -36.34 -19.01 -12.46
C PRO A 10 -36.78 -17.69 -11.82
N PRO A 11 -38.07 -17.31 -11.86
CA PRO A 11 -38.55 -16.02 -11.36
C PRO A 11 -38.24 -15.81 -9.87
N GLU A 12 -38.21 -16.88 -9.07
CA GLU A 12 -37.77 -16.86 -7.67
C GLU A 12 -36.29 -16.46 -7.50
N LEU A 13 -35.44 -16.86 -8.44
CA LEU A 13 -34.01 -16.52 -8.43
C LEU A 13 -33.79 -15.08 -8.91
N ALA A 14 -34.61 -14.61 -9.85
CA ALA A 14 -34.61 -13.21 -10.30
C ALA A 14 -35.02 -12.25 -9.18
N GLU A 15 -35.98 -12.62 -8.33
CA GLU A 15 -36.40 -11.82 -7.18
C GLU A 15 -35.30 -11.72 -6.09
N LYS A 16 -34.59 -12.81 -5.79
CA LYS A 16 -33.45 -12.81 -4.85
C LYS A 16 -32.24 -12.00 -5.34
N LEU A 17 -32.07 -11.88 -6.65
CA LEU A 17 -31.02 -11.05 -7.27
C LEU A 17 -31.36 -9.56 -7.23
N ASN A 18 -32.65 -9.23 -7.16
CA ASN A 18 -33.16 -7.85 -7.20
C ASN A 18 -33.51 -7.30 -5.81
N ASP A 19 -32.99 -7.90 -4.74
CA ASP A 19 -33.14 -7.39 -3.38
C ASP A 19 -32.44 -6.02 -3.28
N PRO A 20 -33.21 -4.91 -3.18
CA PRO A 20 -32.63 -3.58 -3.14
C PRO A 20 -31.72 -3.37 -1.93
N VAL A 21 -31.96 -4.10 -0.83
CA VAL A 21 -31.14 -4.04 0.39
C VAL A 21 -29.77 -4.68 0.13
N ARG A 22 -29.74 -5.82 -0.55
CA ARG A 22 -28.49 -6.49 -0.90
C ARG A 22 -27.65 -5.64 -1.86
N THR A 23 -28.29 -5.02 -2.85
CA THR A 23 -27.61 -4.12 -3.80
C THR A 23 -27.05 -2.90 -3.07
N ALA A 24 -27.84 -2.22 -2.23
CA ALA A 24 -27.38 -1.07 -1.45
C ALA A 24 -26.22 -1.42 -0.49
N ASN A 25 -26.27 -2.58 0.18
CA ASN A 25 -25.19 -3.04 1.05
C ASN A 25 -23.90 -3.31 0.26
N ARG A 26 -24.02 -3.87 -0.94
CA ARG A 26 -22.88 -4.10 -1.83
C ARG A 26 -22.27 -2.80 -2.30
N GLU A 27 -23.07 -1.85 -2.76
CA GLU A 27 -22.60 -0.53 -3.19
C GLU A 27 -21.90 0.21 -2.06
N ARG A 28 -22.48 0.20 -0.85
CA ARG A 28 -21.85 0.78 0.33
C ARG A 28 -20.50 0.13 0.64
N PHE A 29 -20.42 -1.20 0.58
CA PHE A 29 -19.18 -1.92 0.80
C PHE A 29 -18.10 -1.57 -0.23
N GLU A 30 -18.48 -1.51 -1.51
CA GLU A 30 -17.56 -1.13 -2.61
C GLU A 30 -17.05 0.30 -2.43
N LEU A 31 -17.94 1.25 -2.07
CA LEU A 31 -17.55 2.63 -1.78
C LEU A 31 -16.61 2.76 -0.59
N GLU A 32 -16.91 2.06 0.51
CA GLU A 32 -16.04 2.03 1.69
C GLU A 32 -14.67 1.43 1.36
N LEU A 33 -14.64 0.37 0.55
CA LEU A 33 -13.40 -0.28 0.11
C LEU A 33 -12.55 0.64 -0.78
N GLU A 34 -13.16 1.32 -1.76
CA GLU A 34 -12.49 2.29 -2.61
C GLU A 34 -11.94 3.45 -1.78
N PHE A 35 -12.74 3.95 -0.83
CA PHE A 35 -12.31 5.00 0.08
C PHE A 35 -11.11 4.57 0.91
N VAL A 36 -11.15 3.41 1.57
CA VAL A 36 -10.00 2.90 2.35
C VAL A 36 -8.76 2.77 1.48
N GLN A 37 -8.89 2.21 0.28
CA GLN A 37 -7.76 2.09 -0.65
C GLN A 37 -7.19 3.44 -1.08
N SER A 38 -8.03 4.46 -1.24
CA SER A 38 -7.57 5.82 -1.55
C SER A 38 -6.69 6.44 -0.45
N LEU A 39 -6.87 6.02 0.81
CA LEU A 39 -6.02 6.45 1.94
C LEU A 39 -4.56 5.98 1.79
N ALA A 40 -4.28 5.00 0.93
CA ALA A 40 -2.90 4.61 0.65
C ALA A 40 -2.08 5.73 -0.01
N ASN A 41 -2.73 6.70 -0.66
CA ASN A 41 -2.08 7.83 -1.31
C ASN A 41 -1.87 9.02 -0.34
N PRO A 42 -0.62 9.38 0.02
CA PRO A 42 -0.31 10.50 0.91
C PRO A 42 -0.89 11.84 0.45
N PHE A 43 -0.92 12.10 -0.86
CA PHE A 43 -1.43 13.36 -1.42
C PHE A 43 -2.95 13.49 -1.27
N TYR A 44 -3.66 12.37 -1.24
CA TYR A 44 -5.10 12.37 -0.95
C TYR A 44 -5.36 12.68 0.53
N LEU A 45 -4.54 12.12 1.44
CA LEU A 45 -4.62 12.46 2.86
C LEU A 45 -4.37 13.95 3.11
N GLN A 46 -3.39 14.53 2.40
CA GLN A 46 -3.10 15.96 2.46
C GLN A 46 -4.28 16.80 1.99
N SER A 47 -4.94 16.43 0.89
CA SER A 47 -6.09 17.19 0.38
C SER A 47 -7.27 17.15 1.34
N LEU A 48 -7.52 16.01 2.01
CA LEU A 48 -8.51 15.89 3.08
C LEU A 48 -8.15 16.76 4.30
N ALA A 49 -6.87 16.83 4.66
CA ALA A 49 -6.38 17.66 5.75
C ALA A 49 -6.55 19.15 5.44
N GLN A 50 -6.22 19.58 4.22
CA GLN A 50 -6.36 20.96 3.74
C GLN A 50 -7.82 21.42 3.69
N GLN A 51 -8.73 20.52 3.34
CA GLN A 51 -10.18 20.79 3.39
C GLN A 51 -10.74 20.80 4.83
N ASN A 52 -9.89 20.57 5.84
CA ASN A 52 -10.24 20.50 7.25
C ASN A 52 -11.29 19.42 7.59
N VAL A 53 -11.49 18.44 6.70
CA VAL A 53 -12.43 17.32 6.90
C VAL A 53 -11.92 16.39 8.00
N LEU A 54 -10.60 16.21 8.10
CA LEU A 54 -9.97 15.40 9.13
C LEU A 54 -10.13 15.95 10.57
N ALA A 55 -10.55 17.22 10.71
CA ALA A 55 -10.82 17.82 12.02
C ALA A 55 -12.28 17.65 12.46
N ASP A 56 -13.18 17.26 11.55
CA ASP A 56 -14.59 17.08 11.87
C ASP A 56 -14.79 15.83 12.74
N PRO A 57 -15.35 15.94 13.96
CA PRO A 57 -15.64 14.78 14.81
C PRO A 57 -16.57 13.75 14.16
N ALA A 58 -17.43 14.15 13.22
CA ALA A 58 -18.22 13.19 12.46
C ALA A 58 -17.35 12.33 11.55
N PHE A 59 -16.36 12.93 10.90
CA PHE A 59 -15.41 12.21 10.07
C PHE A 59 -14.47 11.32 10.88
N ILE A 60 -14.05 11.77 12.07
CA ILE A 60 -13.22 10.96 12.97
C ILE A 60 -13.96 9.67 13.37
N ARG A 61 -15.25 9.77 13.73
CA ARG A 61 -16.09 8.58 13.99
C ARG A 61 -16.21 7.68 12.77
N TYR A 62 -16.25 8.26 11.57
CA TYR A 62 -16.26 7.48 10.34
C TYR A 62 -14.94 6.73 10.12
N LEU A 63 -13.78 7.35 10.39
CA LEU A 63 -12.48 6.68 10.36
C LEU A 63 -12.38 5.56 11.40
N GLU A 64 -12.92 5.76 12.60
CA GLU A 64 -13.03 4.72 13.63
C GLU A 64 -13.90 3.57 13.16
N TYR A 65 -15.05 3.86 12.53
CA TYR A 65 -15.89 2.84 11.91
C TYR A 65 -15.10 2.01 10.88
N LEU A 66 -14.32 2.64 10.00
CA LEU A 66 -13.51 1.95 9.00
C LEU A 66 -12.41 1.04 9.58
N MET A 67 -12.15 1.05 10.88
CA MET A 67 -11.19 0.13 11.50
C MET A 67 -11.60 -1.35 11.36
N TYR A 68 -12.87 -1.65 11.10
CA TYR A 68 -13.32 -3.03 10.82
C TYR A 68 -12.59 -3.65 9.61
N TRP A 69 -12.10 -2.83 8.67
CA TRP A 69 -11.31 -3.27 7.51
C TRP A 69 -9.99 -3.96 7.89
N LYS A 70 -9.53 -3.81 9.13
CA LYS A 70 -8.35 -4.51 9.67
C LYS A 70 -8.64 -5.94 10.12
N GLU A 71 -9.90 -6.30 10.33
CA GLU A 71 -10.26 -7.67 10.70
C GLU A 71 -9.96 -8.62 9.52
N ARG A 72 -9.64 -9.88 9.85
CA ARG A 72 -9.13 -10.86 8.89
C ARG A 72 -10.10 -11.11 7.73
N GLU A 73 -11.39 -11.04 8.03
CA GLU A 73 -12.52 -11.26 7.13
C GLU A 73 -12.59 -10.21 6.02
N TYR A 74 -12.12 -8.99 6.29
CA TYR A 74 -12.19 -7.84 5.39
C TYR A 74 -10.82 -7.45 4.81
N ALA A 75 -9.75 -7.59 5.57
CA ALA A 75 -8.39 -7.25 5.15
C ALA A 75 -7.95 -7.97 3.86
N ARG A 76 -8.51 -9.16 3.58
CA ARG A 76 -8.26 -9.91 2.33
C ARG A 76 -8.69 -9.18 1.05
N PHE A 77 -9.59 -8.20 1.14
CA PHE A 77 -10.06 -7.43 -0.02
C PHE A 77 -9.19 -6.20 -0.29
N ILE A 78 -8.26 -5.86 0.61
CA ILE A 78 -7.42 -4.67 0.49
C ILE A 78 -6.20 -5.00 -0.36
N VAL A 79 -6.08 -4.30 -1.49
CA VAL A 79 -4.94 -4.44 -2.40
C VAL A 79 -3.72 -3.67 -1.88
N TYR A 80 -3.95 -2.52 -1.24
CA TYR A 80 -2.89 -1.62 -0.78
C TYR A 80 -2.74 -1.67 0.76
N PRO A 81 -1.81 -2.46 1.32
CA PRO A 81 -1.68 -2.62 2.77
C PRO A 81 -1.33 -1.30 3.50
N HIS A 82 -0.69 -0.35 2.80
CA HIS A 82 -0.39 0.97 3.34
C HIS A 82 -1.64 1.77 3.74
N ALA A 83 -2.79 1.52 3.11
CA ALA A 83 -4.06 2.14 3.48
C ALA A 83 -4.38 1.92 4.95
N LEU A 84 -4.22 0.69 5.44
CA LEU A 84 -4.49 0.33 6.84
C LEU A 84 -3.53 1.02 7.80
N HIS A 85 -2.25 1.11 7.42
CA HIS A 85 -1.27 1.82 8.24
C HIS A 85 -1.58 3.32 8.33
N HIS A 86 -1.96 3.94 7.22
CA HIS A 86 -2.38 5.33 7.23
C HIS A 86 -3.67 5.55 8.02
N LEU A 87 -4.62 4.61 7.95
CA LEU A 87 -5.84 4.65 8.76
C LEU A 87 -5.50 4.68 10.26
N ASP A 88 -4.50 3.91 10.71
CA ASP A 88 -4.01 3.96 12.09
C ASP A 88 -3.39 5.31 12.44
N LEU A 89 -2.56 5.87 11.54
CA LEU A 89 -1.95 7.18 11.76
C LEU A 89 -2.99 8.29 11.87
N LEU A 90 -4.05 8.25 11.06
CA LEU A 90 -5.15 9.23 11.06
C LEU A 90 -5.97 9.25 12.36
N GLN A 91 -5.88 8.21 13.20
CA GLN A 91 -6.51 8.23 14.53
C GLN A 91 -5.80 9.23 15.47
N ASN A 92 -4.52 9.51 15.22
CA ASN A 92 -3.74 10.44 16.01
C ASN A 92 -3.99 11.88 15.54
N GLN A 93 -4.46 12.73 16.45
CA GLN A 93 -4.74 14.13 16.14
C GLN A 93 -3.49 14.88 15.64
N GLU A 94 -2.34 14.67 16.28
CA GLU A 94 -1.07 15.31 15.89
C GLU A 94 -0.70 15.03 14.43
N PHE A 95 -0.96 13.80 13.96
CA PHE A 95 -0.69 13.43 12.57
C PHE A 95 -1.65 14.11 11.59
N ARG A 96 -2.93 14.23 11.94
CA ARG A 96 -3.92 14.96 11.13
C ARG A 96 -3.56 16.43 10.98
N ASP A 97 -3.06 17.04 12.06
CA ASP A 97 -2.61 18.42 12.02
C ASP A 97 -1.28 18.57 11.27
N ALA A 98 -0.36 17.62 11.41
CA ALA A 98 0.87 17.58 10.62
C ALA A 98 0.59 17.46 9.12
N LEU A 99 -0.42 16.68 8.68
CA LEU A 99 -0.80 16.55 7.27
C LEU A 99 -1.24 17.87 6.62
N LYS A 100 -1.65 18.88 7.40
CA LYS A 100 -1.95 20.23 6.88
C LYS A 100 -0.67 20.94 6.42
N VAL A 101 0.48 20.58 7.00
CA VAL A 101 1.79 21.11 6.63
C VAL A 101 2.23 20.47 5.31
N GLY A 102 2.63 21.31 4.35
CA GLY A 102 2.91 20.89 2.97
C GLY A 102 4.02 19.84 2.81
N ASP A 103 4.86 19.64 3.84
CA ASP A 103 6.04 18.78 3.79
C ASP A 103 5.80 17.35 4.27
N THR A 104 4.69 17.08 4.97
CA THR A 104 4.41 15.76 5.54
C THR A 104 4.03 14.73 4.48
N ALA A 105 3.26 15.12 3.45
CA ALA A 105 2.84 14.19 2.40
C ALA A 105 3.99 13.75 1.47
N PRO A 106 4.88 14.66 1.01
CA PRO A 106 6.09 14.26 0.29
C PRO A 106 7.01 13.34 1.12
N TRP A 107 7.18 13.63 2.41
CA TRP A 107 7.94 12.78 3.33
C TRP A 107 7.33 11.38 3.47
N LEU A 108 6.00 11.30 3.64
CA LEU A 108 5.28 10.03 3.75
C LEU A 108 5.37 9.22 2.45
N HIS A 109 5.26 9.90 1.30
CA HIS A 109 5.45 9.28 -0.01
C HIS A 109 6.87 8.72 -0.20
N GLN A 110 7.89 9.47 0.25
CA GLN A 110 9.27 9.00 0.20
C GLN A 110 9.49 7.79 1.11
N LYS A 111 8.92 7.77 2.32
CA LYS A 111 8.95 6.61 3.23
C LYS A 111 8.29 5.38 2.63
N GLN A 112 7.14 5.54 1.96
CA GLN A 112 6.51 4.47 1.22
C GLN A 112 7.44 3.96 0.10
N PHE A 113 7.97 4.86 -0.73
CA PHE A 113 8.87 4.52 -1.84
C PHE A 113 10.13 3.77 -1.38
N ASP A 114 10.77 4.21 -0.29
CA ASP A 114 11.94 3.55 0.29
C ASP A 114 11.63 2.13 0.77
N HIS A 115 10.43 1.92 1.34
CA HIS A 115 9.94 0.59 1.71
C HIS A 115 9.78 -0.32 0.48
N TRP A 116 9.19 0.19 -0.61
CA TRP A 116 9.06 -0.55 -1.87
C TRP A 116 10.41 -0.85 -2.54
N ARG A 117 11.37 0.08 -2.43
CA ARG A 117 12.72 -0.06 -2.98
C ARG A 117 13.51 -1.16 -2.27
N THR A 118 13.34 -1.27 -0.95
CA THR A 118 14.05 -2.25 -0.11
C THR A 118 13.36 -3.61 -0.06
N TRP A 119 12.06 -3.71 -0.32
CA TRP A 119 11.34 -5.00 -0.32
C TRP A 119 11.92 -6.00 -1.34
N ARG A 120 12.30 -5.56 -2.55
CA ARG A 120 12.83 -6.47 -3.60
C ARG A 120 14.31 -6.80 -3.47
N THR A 121 15.07 -6.00 -2.74
CA THR A 121 16.43 -6.38 -2.35
C THR A 121 16.32 -7.11 -1.03
N GLY A 122 16.20 -8.45 -1.08
CA GLY A 122 16.40 -9.28 0.11
C GLY A 122 17.68 -8.85 0.85
N PRO A 123 17.79 -9.11 2.16
CA PRO A 123 18.93 -8.64 2.96
C PRO A 123 20.20 -8.95 2.16
N SER A 124 20.88 -7.90 1.70
CA SER A 124 22.16 -8.07 1.03
C SER A 124 23.05 -8.67 2.10
N THR A 125 23.17 -10.00 2.07
CA THR A 125 24.07 -10.76 2.90
C THR A 125 25.42 -10.15 2.62
N LYS A 126 25.85 -9.25 3.51
CA LYS A 126 27.22 -8.75 3.50
C LYS A 126 28.06 -9.99 3.77
N VAL A 127 28.51 -10.63 2.70
CA VAL A 127 29.59 -11.62 2.76
C VAL A 127 30.74 -10.87 3.40
N GLY A 128 31.03 -11.26 4.65
CA GLY A 128 31.94 -10.53 5.52
C GLY A 128 33.31 -10.38 4.89
N GLU A 129 33.71 -9.14 4.67
CA GLU A 129 35.11 -8.77 4.83
C GLU A 129 35.48 -9.03 6.30
N ASN A 130 36.30 -10.05 6.55
CA ASN A 130 37.47 -9.98 7.42
C ASN A 130 38.29 -11.28 7.30
N GLY A 131 39.58 -11.12 6.99
CA GLY A 131 40.46 -12.17 6.49
C GLY A 131 41.10 -13.09 7.52
N SER A 132 41.69 -14.18 7.00
CA SER A 132 42.93 -14.84 7.45
C SER A 132 43.24 -15.98 6.48
N GLY A 133 44.51 -16.07 6.04
CA GLY A 133 44.90 -16.75 4.80
C GLY A 133 45.25 -18.23 4.91
N VAL A 134 45.39 -18.85 3.73
CA VAL A 134 46.30 -19.97 3.45
C VAL A 134 46.56 -19.99 1.93
N GLY A 135 47.83 -20.07 1.54
CA GLY A 135 48.29 -19.78 0.19
C GLY A 135 48.14 -20.89 -0.84
N ASN A 136 48.42 -20.54 -2.09
CA ASN A 136 49.35 -21.31 -2.91
C ASN A 136 49.92 -20.41 -4.02
N GLY A 137 51.24 -20.44 -4.17
CA GLY A 137 51.96 -19.67 -5.16
C GLY A 137 51.79 -20.22 -6.57
N ASN A 138 51.95 -19.33 -7.54
CA ASN A 138 52.79 -19.63 -8.70
C ASN A 138 53.30 -18.30 -9.25
N GLY A 139 54.62 -18.14 -9.16
CA GLY A 139 55.32 -17.05 -9.81
C GLY A 139 55.33 -17.24 -11.32
N ASN A 140 55.26 -16.13 -12.04
CA ASN A 140 56.12 -15.93 -13.17
C ASN A 140 56.38 -14.43 -13.31
N GLY A 141 57.64 -14.04 -13.15
CA GLY A 141 58.08 -12.68 -13.40
C GLY A 141 58.07 -12.37 -14.89
N ILE A 142 58.04 -11.08 -15.20
CA ILE A 142 58.95 -10.42 -16.15
C ILE A 142 58.91 -8.94 -15.79
N SER A 143 60.06 -8.44 -15.37
CA SER A 143 60.46 -7.05 -15.27
C SER A 143 60.67 -6.45 -16.67
N ASN A 144 60.32 -5.18 -16.83
CA ASN A 144 60.93 -4.13 -17.68
C ASN A 144 60.06 -2.87 -17.45
N GLY A 145 60.55 -1.68 -17.08
CA GLY A 145 61.79 -1.01 -17.44
C GLY A 145 61.47 0.09 -18.46
N ASP A 146 61.94 1.32 -18.20
CA ASP A 146 61.89 2.54 -19.05
C ASP A 146 60.53 3.24 -19.23
N ALA A 147 60.35 4.57 -19.21
CA ALA A 147 61.13 5.81 -19.37
C ALA A 147 60.51 6.63 -20.52
N THR A 148 60.10 7.86 -20.18
CA THR A 148 60.09 9.09 -21.00
C THR A 148 59.24 9.24 -22.27
N GLU A 149 58.87 10.52 -22.47
CA GLU A 149 58.33 11.23 -23.66
C GLU A 149 56.81 11.16 -23.91
N SER A 150 56.10 12.28 -24.14
CA SER A 150 56.46 13.69 -24.44
C SER A 150 55.56 14.69 -23.72
#